data_AF-A0A7Y6M0U1-F1
#
_entry.id   AF-A0A7Y6M0U1-F1
#
_cell.length_a   1.000
_cell.length_b   1.000
_cell.length_c   1.000
_cell.angle_alpha   90.00
_cell.angle_beta   90.00
_cell.angle_gamma   90.00
#
_symmetry.space_group_name_H-M   'P 1'
#
loop_
_entity.id
_entity.type
_entity.pdbx_description
1 polymer ?
#
loop_
_entity_poly.entity_id
_entity_poly.type
_entity_poly.pdbx_seq_one_letter_code
_entity_poly.pdbx_strand_id
1 'polypeptide(L)'
;MLLTISTTARPATDLGFLLHKHPDRVQEFGQSSGKATVFYPEAGEERCTAALLLEVDPVTLARSRGKGSPDFSLSQYVNDRPYAASSLLAVALADVFRTARAGRCAARPELAATPLPLEIRLPALPCRGGPDLARRLFEPLGWEVSADAVPLDEGFPEWGDSRYVALALTGTVRLADALNHLYVLLPVLDDAKHYWIAPDEVDKLVRAGEGWLGAHPERTLITRRYLGRRWTLARTALARLAELGDETEEALEPAIPEKPPSTAPAGEPEEAAPDGEQDEAAPADGPPDEVVPAGPRSLSGKRREAVLRTLEELGATSVIDLGCGQGELVGALLARPRFARVGGMDVSPMALTIAARKLKLERMPAVKRERLTLFQGALTYTDKRLTGYDAAVLMEVIEHVDPPRLAALERVVFGHARPRHVLVTTPNIEYNVHYAFLTGLRHPDHRFEWTRAEFAAWAAEVAARHGYTVALLPVGEDDPEVGPPTQMGVFTRDQRS
;
A
#
# COMPACT_ATOMS: atom_id res chain seq x y z
N MET A 1 -2.20 27.41 -5.85
CA MET A 1 -3.37 26.49 -5.80
C MET A 1 -4.07 26.62 -4.46
N LEU A 2 -5.41 26.58 -4.41
CA LEU A 2 -6.19 26.73 -3.18
C LEU A 2 -7.11 25.53 -2.96
N LEU A 3 -7.17 25.05 -1.72
CA LEU A 3 -8.19 24.15 -1.19
C LEU A 3 -8.76 24.77 0.08
N THR A 4 -10.08 24.82 0.22
CA THR A 4 -10.72 25.18 1.49
C THR A 4 -11.55 24.01 2.02
N ILE A 5 -11.54 23.84 3.33
CA ILE A 5 -12.32 22.84 4.07
C ILE A 5 -13.10 23.60 5.15
N SER A 6 -14.42 23.55 5.08
CA SER A 6 -15.32 24.22 6.00
C SER A 6 -16.17 23.20 6.74
N THR A 7 -16.56 23.52 7.97
CA THR A 7 -17.55 22.75 8.74
C THR A 7 -18.44 23.67 9.55
N THR A 8 -19.65 23.17 9.84
CA THR A 8 -20.63 23.78 10.75
C THR A 8 -20.93 22.89 11.96
N ALA A 9 -20.15 21.82 12.16
CA ALA A 9 -20.21 21.01 13.37
C ALA A 9 -19.88 21.89 14.58
N ARG A 10 -20.64 21.83 15.68
CA ARG A 10 -20.44 22.75 16.81
C ARG A 10 -19.62 22.11 17.93
N PRO A 11 -18.58 22.80 18.46
CA PRO A 11 -18.07 24.10 18.00
C PRO A 11 -17.23 23.95 16.71
N ALA A 12 -17.46 24.80 15.70
CA ALA A 12 -16.81 24.63 14.40
C ALA A 12 -15.30 24.84 14.45
N THR A 13 -14.82 25.61 15.43
CA THR A 13 -13.40 25.77 15.73
C THR A 13 -12.69 24.46 16.05
N ASP A 14 -13.40 23.39 16.42
CA ASP A 14 -12.79 22.07 16.63
C ASP A 14 -12.15 21.49 15.35
N LEU A 15 -12.50 22.03 14.16
CA LEU A 15 -11.76 21.77 12.92
C LEU A 15 -10.24 22.00 13.07
N GLY A 16 -9.84 22.99 13.89
CA GLY A 16 -8.45 23.26 14.21
C GLY A 16 -7.73 22.10 14.89
N PHE A 17 -8.39 21.46 15.87
CA PHE A 17 -7.86 20.27 16.55
C PHE A 17 -7.80 19.07 15.60
N LEU A 18 -8.84 18.89 14.77
CA LEU A 18 -8.90 17.77 13.83
C LEU A 18 -7.84 17.86 12.73
N LEU A 19 -7.56 19.06 12.21
CA LEU A 19 -6.49 19.29 11.22
C LEU A 19 -5.10 19.42 11.84
N HIS A 20 -5.02 19.49 13.17
CA HIS A 20 -3.78 19.79 13.91
C HIS A 20 -3.15 21.11 13.45
N LYS A 21 -3.99 22.13 13.24
CA LYS A 21 -3.60 23.48 12.81
C LYS A 21 -4.42 24.49 13.58
N HIS A 22 -3.74 25.25 14.44
CA HIS A 22 -4.40 26.24 15.29
C HIS A 22 -4.99 27.39 14.44
N PRO A 23 -6.27 27.78 14.62
CA PRO A 23 -6.92 28.84 13.84
C PRO A 23 -6.18 30.17 13.84
N ASP A 24 -5.68 30.61 15.00
CA ASP A 24 -4.95 31.88 15.14
C ASP A 24 -3.50 31.87 14.62
N ARG A 25 -3.06 30.77 13.98
CA ARG A 25 -1.69 30.64 13.47
C ARG A 25 -1.67 30.32 12.00
N VAL A 26 -1.10 31.25 11.23
CA VAL A 26 -0.65 30.95 9.86
C VAL A 26 0.60 30.07 9.95
N GLN A 27 0.59 28.93 9.26
CA GLN A 27 1.67 27.96 9.29
C GLN A 27 2.17 27.68 7.88
N GLU A 28 3.49 27.70 7.70
CA GLU A 28 4.14 27.47 6.42
C GLU A 28 4.95 26.17 6.43
N PHE A 29 4.90 25.43 5.32
CA PHE A 29 5.55 24.14 5.15
C PHE A 29 6.32 24.13 3.83
N GLY A 30 7.61 23.84 3.88
CA GLY A 30 8.42 23.65 2.68
C GLY A 30 7.98 22.42 1.89
N GLN A 31 7.81 22.57 0.58
CA GLN A 31 7.46 21.49 -0.35
C GLN A 31 8.54 21.37 -1.42
N SER A 32 8.70 20.19 -2.02
CA SER A 32 9.69 19.99 -3.08
C SER A 32 9.47 20.89 -4.31
N SER A 33 8.24 21.36 -4.50
CA SER A 33 7.83 22.23 -5.60
C SER A 33 7.55 23.68 -5.17
N GLY A 34 7.73 24.06 -3.91
CA GLY A 34 7.39 25.40 -3.42
C GLY A 34 7.05 25.45 -1.93
N LYS A 35 5.99 26.18 -1.56
CA LYS A 35 5.58 26.40 -0.17
C LYS A 35 4.09 26.17 0.00
N ALA A 36 3.71 25.42 1.04
CA ALA A 36 2.32 25.24 1.43
C ALA A 36 2.02 26.06 2.69
N THR A 37 0.96 26.85 2.67
CA THR A 37 0.53 27.70 3.77
C THR A 37 -0.86 27.28 4.23
N VAL A 38 -1.02 27.07 5.53
CA VAL A 38 -2.33 26.84 6.17
C VAL A 38 -2.72 28.05 6.99
N PHE A 39 -3.94 28.52 6.79
CA PHE A 39 -4.55 29.60 7.56
C PHE A 39 -6.06 29.42 7.61
N TYR A 40 -6.73 30.18 8.49
CA TYR A 40 -8.17 30.10 8.69
C TYR A 40 -8.80 31.44 8.31
N PRO A 41 -9.38 31.58 7.10
CA PRO A 41 -10.11 32.78 6.72
C PRO A 41 -11.35 33.04 7.59
N GLU A 42 -11.89 31.99 8.23
CA GLU A 42 -13.05 32.08 9.12
C GLU A 42 -12.89 31.06 10.26
N ALA A 43 -13.04 31.49 11.51
CA ALA A 43 -12.97 30.62 12.68
C ALA A 43 -13.94 31.10 13.76
N GLY A 44 -15.22 30.77 13.59
CA GLY A 44 -16.28 31.03 14.57
C GLY A 44 -16.87 29.74 15.14
N GLU A 45 -17.74 29.86 16.15
CA GLU A 45 -18.44 28.70 16.74
C GLU A 45 -19.42 28.03 15.75
N GLU A 46 -20.01 28.83 14.87
CA GLU A 46 -21.01 28.45 13.87
C GLU A 46 -20.42 27.83 12.61
N ARG A 47 -19.27 28.37 12.18
CA ARG A 47 -18.59 27.98 10.95
C ARG A 47 -17.10 28.23 11.10
N CYS A 48 -16.32 27.25 10.65
CA CYS A 48 -14.88 27.35 10.61
C CYS A 48 -14.41 26.86 9.25
N THR A 49 -13.51 27.60 8.62
CA THR A 49 -12.94 27.33 7.31
C THR A 49 -11.43 27.34 7.41
N ALA A 50 -10.81 26.21 7.11
CA ALA A 50 -9.36 26.09 6.90
C ALA A 50 -9.04 26.23 5.42
N ALA A 51 -7.95 26.92 5.08
CA ALA A 51 -7.41 27.04 3.73
C ALA A 51 -6.02 26.41 3.65
N LEU A 52 -5.78 25.61 2.62
CA LEU A 52 -4.46 25.14 2.21
C LEU A 52 -4.10 25.83 0.88
N LEU A 53 -3.13 26.73 0.92
CA LEU A 53 -2.59 27.44 -0.24
C LEU A 53 -1.23 26.85 -0.60
N LEU A 54 -1.11 26.26 -1.79
CA LEU A 54 0.17 25.82 -2.34
C LEU A 54 0.69 26.85 -3.34
N GLU A 55 1.80 27.48 -3.00
CA GLU A 55 2.56 28.39 -3.85
C GLU A 55 3.70 27.60 -4.50
N VAL A 56 3.59 27.32 -5.79
CA VAL A 56 4.62 26.58 -6.53
C VAL A 56 5.64 27.55 -7.10
N ASP A 57 6.93 27.23 -6.96
CA ASP A 57 7.99 27.95 -7.65
C ASP A 57 8.18 27.37 -9.07
N PRO A 58 7.77 28.10 -10.13
CA PRO A 58 7.87 27.60 -11.50
C PRO A 58 9.32 27.40 -11.96
N VAL A 59 10.28 28.16 -11.42
CA VAL A 59 11.70 28.06 -11.79
C VAL A 59 12.31 26.79 -11.21
N THR A 60 12.05 26.51 -9.94
CA THR A 60 12.49 25.28 -9.28
C THR A 60 11.84 24.05 -9.92
N LEU A 61 10.55 24.13 -10.25
CA LEU A 61 9.83 23.05 -10.91
C LEU A 61 10.42 22.73 -12.30
N ALA A 62 10.75 23.75 -13.11
CA ALA A 62 11.36 23.57 -14.42
C ALA A 62 12.76 22.90 -14.34
N ARG A 63 13.58 23.27 -13.35
CA ARG A 63 14.94 22.74 -13.14
C ARG A 63 14.98 21.30 -12.60
N SER A 64 13.91 20.82 -11.99
CA SER A 64 13.82 19.47 -11.41
C SER A 64 13.68 18.33 -12.44
N ARG A 65 13.44 18.65 -13.73
CA ARG A 65 13.41 17.64 -14.79
C ARG A 65 14.83 17.26 -15.24
N GLY A 66 15.12 15.96 -15.29
CA GLY A 66 16.43 15.44 -15.72
C GLY A 66 16.80 15.84 -17.15
N LYS A 67 18.11 15.80 -17.46
CA LYS A 67 18.82 16.22 -18.71
C LYS A 67 18.31 15.67 -20.06
N GLY A 68 17.13 15.06 -20.15
CA GLY A 68 16.61 14.38 -21.34
C GLY A 68 15.32 14.97 -21.95
N SER A 69 14.77 16.06 -21.41
CA SER A 69 13.66 16.78 -22.06
C SER A 69 14.20 17.91 -22.95
N PRO A 70 13.66 18.14 -24.16
CA PRO A 70 14.15 19.18 -25.04
C PRO A 70 14.13 20.54 -24.34
N ASP A 71 15.30 21.17 -24.25
CA ASP A 71 15.63 22.34 -23.41
C ASP A 71 14.90 23.66 -23.77
N PHE A 72 13.94 23.65 -24.69
CA PHE A 72 13.46 24.88 -25.34
C PHE A 72 11.95 24.97 -25.64
N SER A 73 11.07 24.26 -24.94
CA SER A 73 9.63 24.51 -25.09
C SER A 73 9.16 25.61 -24.12
N LEU A 74 8.59 26.71 -24.63
CA LEU A 74 8.00 27.80 -23.84
C LEU A 74 7.04 27.28 -22.73
N SER A 75 6.36 26.16 -23.02
CA SER A 75 5.46 25.45 -22.10
C SER A 75 6.10 24.97 -20.78
N GLN A 76 7.43 24.94 -20.68
CA GLN A 76 8.14 24.61 -19.45
C GLN A 76 8.16 25.77 -18.44
N TYR A 77 8.16 27.00 -18.93
CA TYR A 77 8.22 28.21 -18.11
C TYR A 77 6.85 28.86 -17.92
N VAL A 78 6.01 28.81 -18.96
CA VAL A 78 4.62 29.29 -18.91
C VAL A 78 3.70 28.08 -18.98
N ASN A 79 3.21 27.68 -17.81
CA ASN A 79 2.18 26.65 -17.69
C ASN A 79 1.29 26.93 -16.47
N ASP A 80 0.14 26.27 -16.48
CA ASP A 80 -0.90 26.36 -15.45
C ASP A 80 -0.55 25.67 -14.13
N ARG A 81 0.55 24.92 -14.06
CA ARG A 81 0.86 24.08 -12.90
C ARG A 81 0.93 24.85 -11.59
N PRO A 82 1.43 26.09 -11.50
CA PRO A 82 1.44 26.81 -10.23
C PRO A 82 0.04 27.15 -9.68
N TYR A 83 -0.95 27.19 -10.56
CA TYR A 83 -2.26 27.75 -10.28
C TYR A 83 -3.33 26.67 -10.09
N ALA A 84 -3.21 25.57 -10.84
CA ALA A 84 -4.19 24.49 -10.88
C ALA A 84 -4.01 23.45 -9.77
N ALA A 85 -5.11 23.06 -9.08
CA ALA A 85 -5.16 22.07 -8.00
C ALA A 85 -4.85 20.64 -8.49
N SER A 86 -3.59 20.40 -8.82
CA SER A 86 -3.08 19.19 -9.45
C SER A 86 -2.61 18.14 -8.44
N SER A 87 -1.96 17.08 -8.93
CA SER A 87 -1.24 16.10 -8.09
C SER A 87 -0.28 16.71 -7.07
N LEU A 88 0.26 17.92 -7.30
CA LEU A 88 1.11 18.63 -6.33
C LEU A 88 0.32 19.05 -5.07
N LEU A 89 -0.94 19.46 -5.22
CA LEU A 89 -1.80 19.81 -4.08
C LEU A 89 -2.12 18.57 -3.24
N ALA A 90 -2.32 17.41 -3.88
CA ALA A 90 -2.51 16.14 -3.18
C ALA A 90 -1.29 15.76 -2.33
N VAL A 91 -0.07 15.99 -2.84
CA VAL A 91 1.17 15.77 -2.08
C VAL A 91 1.27 16.72 -0.88
N ALA A 92 1.02 18.02 -1.09
CA ALA A 92 1.03 19.00 0.00
C ALA A 92 -0.03 18.68 1.07
N LEU A 93 -1.24 18.30 0.66
CA LEU A 93 -2.31 17.84 1.56
C LEU A 93 -1.87 16.62 2.38
N ALA A 94 -1.22 15.65 1.74
CA ALA A 94 -0.78 14.42 2.41
C ALA A 94 0.31 14.68 3.47
N ASP A 95 1.17 15.65 3.22
CA ASP A 95 2.24 16.03 4.14
C ASP A 95 1.72 16.89 5.29
N VAL A 96 0.99 17.97 4.98
CA VAL A 96 0.51 18.97 5.94
C VAL A 96 -0.58 18.42 6.87
N PHE A 97 -1.47 17.57 6.35
CA PHE A 97 -2.58 16.98 7.10
C PHE A 97 -2.38 15.48 7.40
N ARG A 98 -1.11 15.04 7.49
CA ARG A 98 -0.73 13.65 7.74
C ARG A 98 -1.45 12.99 8.92
N THR A 99 -1.53 13.68 10.06
CA THR A 99 -2.17 13.13 11.28
C THR A 99 -3.69 13.05 11.14
N ALA A 100 -4.30 14.08 10.57
CA ALA A 100 -5.74 14.13 10.31
C ALA A 100 -6.19 13.02 9.34
N ARG A 101 -5.41 12.79 8.27
CA ARG A 101 -5.63 11.70 7.31
C ARG A 101 -5.58 10.31 7.92
N ALA A 102 -4.84 10.14 9.01
CA ALA A 102 -4.78 8.89 9.75
C ALA A 102 -5.94 8.72 10.74
N GLY A 103 -6.88 9.66 10.78
CA GLY A 103 -8.03 9.62 11.69
C GLY A 103 -7.68 9.82 13.17
N ARG A 104 -6.52 10.40 13.48
CA ARG A 104 -6.06 10.57 14.86
C ARG A 104 -6.25 12.01 15.34
N CYS A 105 -6.89 12.18 16.49
CA CYS A 105 -6.92 13.44 17.23
C CYS A 105 -6.97 13.15 18.73
N ALA A 106 -5.85 13.32 19.44
CA ALA A 106 -5.80 13.04 20.89
C ALA A 106 -6.69 14.00 21.70
N ALA A 107 -6.84 15.24 21.25
CA ALA A 107 -7.65 16.25 21.92
C ALA A 107 -9.17 16.05 21.72
N ARG A 108 -9.57 15.39 20.63
CA ARG A 108 -10.97 15.15 20.21
C ARG A 108 -11.12 13.78 19.51
N PRO A 109 -10.89 12.66 20.23
CA PRO A 109 -10.88 11.34 19.60
C PRO A 109 -12.25 10.94 19.04
N GLU A 110 -13.33 11.22 19.78
CA GLU A 110 -14.70 10.93 19.36
C GLU A 110 -15.09 11.71 18.09
N LEU A 111 -14.72 13.00 18.05
CA LEU A 111 -15.03 13.85 16.90
C LEU A 111 -14.26 13.41 15.64
N ALA A 112 -13.03 12.92 15.78
CA ALA A 112 -12.26 12.38 14.65
C ALA A 112 -12.83 11.06 14.09
N ALA A 113 -13.56 10.30 14.90
CA ALA A 113 -14.28 9.09 14.50
C ALA A 113 -15.66 9.38 13.89
N THR A 114 -16.21 10.58 14.13
CA THR A 114 -17.59 10.93 13.76
C THR A 114 -17.65 11.59 12.37
N PRO A 115 -18.65 11.27 11.53
CA PRO A 115 -18.94 12.02 10.31
C PRO A 115 -19.33 13.47 10.62
N LEU A 116 -18.76 14.44 9.88
CA LEU A 116 -19.01 15.87 10.06
C LEU A 116 -19.65 16.46 8.81
N PRO A 117 -20.54 17.47 8.94
CA PRO A 117 -20.95 18.28 7.81
C PRO A 117 -19.73 19.06 7.29
N LEU A 118 -19.24 18.67 6.13
CA LEU A 118 -18.07 19.23 5.47
C LEU A 118 -18.46 19.88 4.15
N GLU A 119 -17.86 21.03 3.89
CA GLU A 119 -17.90 21.71 2.60
C GLU A 119 -16.45 21.90 2.12
N ILE A 120 -16.12 21.39 0.93
CA ILE A 120 -14.80 21.47 0.33
C ILE A 120 -14.88 22.24 -0.97
N ARG A 121 -13.98 23.21 -1.18
CA ARG A 121 -13.92 23.97 -2.44
C ARG A 121 -12.53 23.96 -3.06
N LEU A 122 -12.52 23.76 -4.37
CA LEU A 122 -11.34 23.77 -5.26
C LEU A 122 -11.70 24.63 -6.48
N PRO A 123 -11.28 25.91 -6.53
CA PRO A 123 -11.74 26.84 -7.56
C PRO A 123 -11.18 26.54 -8.96
N ALA A 124 -10.05 25.82 -9.05
CA ALA A 124 -9.40 25.50 -10.31
C ALA A 124 -8.81 24.09 -10.28
N LEU A 125 -9.63 23.07 -10.55
CA LEU A 125 -9.24 21.67 -10.60
C LEU A 125 -9.08 21.19 -12.05
N PRO A 126 -7.88 20.79 -12.51
CA PRO A 126 -7.74 20.16 -13.81
C PRO A 126 -8.53 18.85 -13.80
N CYS A 127 -9.50 18.74 -14.72
CA CYS A 127 -10.37 17.58 -14.81
C CYS A 127 -10.41 17.03 -16.24
N ARG A 128 -9.52 16.09 -16.54
CA ARG A 128 -9.51 15.36 -17.82
C ARG A 128 -10.66 14.35 -17.88
N GLY A 129 -11.82 14.84 -18.29
CA GLY A 129 -13.09 14.12 -18.27
C GLY A 129 -14.27 15.02 -17.93
N GLY A 130 -14.01 16.30 -17.64
CA GLY A 130 -15.04 17.32 -17.42
C GLY A 130 -15.82 17.15 -16.11
N PRO A 131 -16.83 18.00 -15.89
CA PRO A 131 -17.69 17.94 -14.71
C PRO A 131 -18.27 16.56 -14.40
N ASP A 132 -18.69 15.80 -15.41
CA ASP A 132 -19.30 14.49 -15.23
C ASP A 132 -18.35 13.45 -14.64
N LEU A 133 -17.05 13.54 -14.94
CA LEU A 133 -16.08 12.68 -14.28
C LEU A 133 -15.97 13.02 -12.79
N ALA A 134 -15.98 14.29 -12.42
CA ALA A 134 -15.92 14.68 -11.00
C ALA A 134 -17.13 14.13 -10.22
N ARG A 135 -18.34 14.25 -10.79
CA ARG A 135 -19.57 13.67 -10.23
C ARG A 135 -19.45 12.16 -10.01
N ARG A 136 -19.09 11.40 -11.06
CA ARG A 136 -18.93 9.93 -10.97
C ARG A 136 -17.87 9.47 -9.96
N LEU A 137 -16.90 10.32 -9.62
CA LEU A 137 -15.85 9.98 -8.66
C LEU A 137 -16.18 10.37 -7.21
N PHE A 138 -17.01 11.39 -6.98
CA PHE A 138 -17.30 11.89 -5.63
C PHE A 138 -18.72 11.55 -5.15
N GLU A 139 -19.73 11.51 -6.02
CA GLU A 139 -21.11 11.18 -5.61
C GLU A 139 -21.24 9.80 -4.94
N PRO A 140 -20.58 8.73 -5.43
CA PRO A 140 -20.63 7.42 -4.76
C PRO A 140 -20.03 7.39 -3.36
N LEU A 141 -19.27 8.42 -2.98
CA LEU A 141 -18.64 8.57 -1.67
C LEU A 141 -19.49 9.36 -0.68
N GLY A 142 -20.74 9.69 -1.05
CA GLY A 142 -21.67 10.44 -0.20
C GLY A 142 -21.53 11.96 -0.29
N TRP A 143 -20.90 12.47 -1.36
CA TRP A 143 -20.84 13.91 -1.63
C TRP A 143 -21.96 14.37 -2.54
N GLU A 144 -22.55 15.51 -2.21
CA GLU A 144 -23.21 16.37 -3.19
C GLU A 144 -22.14 17.16 -3.95
N VAL A 145 -22.16 17.10 -5.28
CA VAL A 145 -21.09 17.59 -6.14
C VAL A 145 -21.58 18.72 -7.05
N SER A 146 -21.08 19.94 -6.81
CA SER A 146 -21.14 21.03 -7.80
C SER A 146 -19.84 21.06 -8.59
N ALA A 147 -19.92 20.90 -9.90
CA ALA A 147 -18.78 20.86 -10.80
C ALA A 147 -19.11 21.71 -12.03
N ASP A 148 -18.54 22.91 -12.08
CA ASP A 148 -18.80 23.88 -13.15
C ASP A 148 -17.53 24.06 -13.98
N ALA A 149 -17.65 23.93 -15.30
CA ALA A 149 -16.51 24.17 -16.20
C ALA A 149 -16.13 25.66 -16.15
N VAL A 150 -14.83 25.93 -16.01
CA VAL A 150 -14.33 27.31 -16.00
C VAL A 150 -14.10 27.73 -17.46
N PRO A 151 -14.65 28.86 -17.94
CA PRO A 151 -14.40 29.34 -19.29
C PRO A 151 -12.90 29.58 -19.53
N LEU A 152 -12.42 29.39 -20.77
CA LEU A 152 -11.02 29.71 -21.10
C LEU A 152 -10.72 31.20 -20.89
N ASP A 153 -11.66 32.05 -21.30
CA ASP A 153 -11.61 33.48 -21.13
C ASP A 153 -13.03 34.04 -21.13
N GLU A 154 -13.42 34.79 -20.09
CA GLU A 154 -14.76 35.41 -20.00
C GLU A 154 -14.98 36.49 -21.06
N GLY A 155 -13.91 37.11 -21.57
CA GLY A 155 -13.96 38.11 -22.63
C GLY A 155 -14.08 37.53 -24.04
N PHE A 156 -13.82 36.23 -24.20
CA PHE A 156 -13.89 35.51 -25.49
C PHE A 156 -14.68 34.19 -25.35
N PRO A 157 -16.02 34.24 -25.14
CA PRO A 157 -16.85 33.06 -24.93
C PRO A 157 -16.77 32.03 -26.07
N GLU A 158 -16.46 32.45 -27.29
CA GLU A 158 -16.29 31.59 -28.46
C GLU A 158 -15.12 30.60 -28.35
N TRP A 159 -14.17 30.84 -27.43
CA TRP A 159 -13.08 29.88 -27.15
C TRP A 159 -13.58 28.68 -26.35
N GLY A 160 -14.74 28.79 -25.71
CA GLY A 160 -15.38 27.73 -24.95
C GLY A 160 -14.73 27.47 -23.59
N ASP A 161 -15.05 26.32 -23.02
CA ASP A 161 -14.63 25.95 -21.69
C ASP A 161 -13.18 25.50 -21.63
N SER A 162 -12.52 25.82 -20.52
CA SER A 162 -11.21 25.28 -20.19
C SER A 162 -11.30 23.84 -19.71
N ARG A 163 -10.14 23.21 -19.52
CA ARG A 163 -10.05 21.88 -18.88
C ARG A 163 -10.23 21.90 -17.36
N TYR A 164 -10.47 23.08 -16.78
CA TYR A 164 -10.61 23.27 -15.34
C TYR A 164 -12.07 23.25 -14.93
N VAL A 165 -12.29 22.72 -13.74
CA VAL A 165 -13.59 22.68 -13.08
C VAL A 165 -13.46 23.41 -11.76
N ALA A 166 -14.42 24.29 -11.46
CA ALA A 166 -14.67 24.77 -10.12
C ALA A 166 -15.48 23.69 -9.38
N LEU A 167 -14.86 23.04 -8.40
CA LEU A 167 -15.44 21.92 -7.67
C LEU A 167 -15.84 22.38 -6.26
N ALA A 168 -17.09 22.13 -5.89
CA ALA A 168 -17.57 22.19 -4.52
C ALA A 168 -18.17 20.83 -4.12
N LEU A 169 -17.76 20.31 -2.96
CA LEU A 169 -18.26 19.07 -2.39
C LEU A 169 -18.92 19.39 -1.05
N THR A 170 -20.17 18.96 -0.87
CA THR A 170 -20.88 19.10 0.42
C THR A 170 -21.35 17.72 0.86
N GLY A 171 -21.11 17.36 2.11
CA GLY A 171 -21.48 16.02 2.58
C GLY A 171 -21.23 15.82 4.06
N THR A 172 -21.77 14.73 4.61
CA THR A 172 -21.54 14.34 6.01
C THR A 172 -20.64 13.12 6.03
N VAL A 173 -19.32 13.34 6.21
CA VAL A 173 -18.30 12.28 6.17
C VAL A 173 -17.22 12.54 7.22
N ARG A 174 -16.43 11.53 7.59
CA ARG A 174 -15.30 11.75 8.50
C ARG A 174 -14.24 12.60 7.80
N LEU A 175 -13.58 13.49 8.55
CA LEU A 175 -12.54 14.35 8.00
C LEU A 175 -11.36 13.54 7.41
N ALA A 176 -11.01 12.42 8.04
CA ALA A 176 -9.95 11.54 7.53
C ALA A 176 -10.30 10.98 6.14
N ASP A 177 -11.54 10.52 5.96
CA ASP A 177 -12.04 9.96 4.71
C ASP A 177 -12.07 11.05 3.64
N ALA A 178 -12.59 12.25 3.96
CA ALA A 178 -12.59 13.39 3.05
C ALA A 178 -11.18 13.75 2.53
N LEU A 179 -10.19 13.81 3.42
CA LEU A 179 -8.80 14.09 3.04
C LEU A 179 -8.20 12.95 2.20
N ASN A 180 -8.56 11.69 2.47
CA ASN A 180 -8.10 10.54 1.69
C ASN A 180 -8.77 10.45 0.31
N HIS A 181 -10.06 10.80 0.20
CA HIS A 181 -10.77 10.96 -1.07
C HIS A 181 -10.03 11.97 -1.95
N LEU A 182 -9.75 13.18 -1.42
CA LEU A 182 -9.00 14.21 -2.16
C LEU A 182 -7.59 13.72 -2.55
N TYR A 183 -6.86 13.12 -1.61
CA TYR A 183 -5.51 12.61 -1.85
C TYR A 183 -5.45 11.62 -3.04
N VAL A 184 -6.44 10.74 -3.14
CA VAL A 184 -6.50 9.73 -4.21
C VAL A 184 -7.09 10.30 -5.50
N LEU A 185 -8.15 11.11 -5.42
CA LEU A 185 -8.93 11.51 -6.59
C LEU A 185 -8.38 12.73 -7.33
N LEU A 186 -7.67 13.66 -6.66
CA LEU A 186 -7.06 14.81 -7.34
C LEU A 186 -6.07 14.38 -8.44
N PRO A 187 -5.13 13.44 -8.22
CA PRO A 187 -4.27 12.94 -9.30
C PRO A 187 -5.01 12.18 -10.41
N VAL A 188 -6.18 11.60 -10.12
CA VAL A 188 -7.01 10.86 -11.08
C VAL A 188 -7.73 11.82 -12.03
N LEU A 189 -8.20 12.95 -11.51
CA LEU A 189 -8.85 14.01 -12.27
C LEU A 189 -7.84 14.77 -13.14
N ASP A 190 -6.65 15.03 -12.60
CA ASP A 190 -5.54 15.67 -13.32
C ASP A 190 -5.02 14.79 -14.48
N ASP A 191 -4.95 13.47 -14.27
CA ASP A 191 -4.48 12.46 -15.26
C ASP A 191 -3.13 12.86 -15.90
N ALA A 192 -2.29 13.53 -15.12
CA ALA A 192 -0.97 14.03 -15.49
C ALA A 192 -0.01 13.98 -14.28
N LYS A 193 0.33 12.78 -13.78
CA LYS A 193 1.31 12.66 -12.69
C LYS A 193 2.69 13.14 -13.16
N HIS A 194 3.30 14.06 -12.39
CA HIS A 194 4.56 14.72 -12.73
C HIS A 194 5.80 14.11 -12.06
N TYR A 195 5.66 12.97 -11.37
CA TYR A 195 6.75 12.24 -10.73
C TYR A 195 6.78 10.77 -11.18
N TRP A 196 7.94 10.13 -11.05
CA TRP A 196 8.08 8.70 -11.32
C TRP A 196 7.26 7.88 -10.32
N ILE A 197 6.30 7.11 -10.84
CA ILE A 197 5.47 6.20 -10.03
C ILE A 197 6.33 4.98 -9.68
N ALA A 198 6.63 4.82 -8.39
CA ALA A 198 7.36 3.69 -7.86
C ALA A 198 6.38 2.65 -7.26
N PRO A 199 6.79 1.39 -7.05
CA PRO A 199 5.89 0.34 -6.55
C PRO A 199 5.24 0.63 -5.19
N ASP A 200 5.85 1.47 -4.35
CA ASP A 200 5.29 1.94 -3.08
C ASP A 200 4.04 2.82 -3.26
N GLU A 201 3.78 3.35 -4.45
CA GLU A 201 2.53 4.05 -4.76
C GLU A 201 1.31 3.13 -4.69
N VAL A 202 1.50 1.82 -4.88
CA VAL A 202 0.45 0.82 -4.66
C VAL A 202 0.10 0.75 -3.18
N ASP A 203 1.11 0.65 -2.30
CA ASP A 203 0.89 0.62 -0.84
C ASP A 203 0.18 1.89 -0.36
N LYS A 204 0.58 3.05 -0.90
CA LYS A 204 -0.06 4.34 -0.58
C LYS A 204 -1.51 4.39 -1.04
N LEU A 205 -1.81 3.88 -2.25
CA LEU A 205 -3.17 3.83 -2.77
C LEU A 205 -4.04 2.87 -1.94
N VAL A 206 -3.54 1.67 -1.64
CA VAL A 206 -4.25 0.69 -0.84
C VAL A 206 -4.59 1.27 0.54
N ARG A 207 -3.61 1.88 1.22
CA ARG A 207 -3.82 2.50 2.53
C ARG A 207 -4.77 3.69 2.51
N ALA A 208 -4.69 4.54 1.48
CA ALA A 208 -5.57 5.71 1.38
C ALA A 208 -6.97 5.37 0.83
N GLY A 209 -7.09 4.25 0.11
CA GLY A 209 -8.32 3.70 -0.43
C GLY A 209 -9.03 2.72 0.51
N GLU A 210 -8.43 2.39 1.64
CA GLU A 210 -8.98 1.48 2.63
C GLU A 210 -10.37 1.95 3.08
N GLY A 211 -11.33 1.02 3.15
CA GLY A 211 -12.71 1.28 3.55
C GLY A 211 -13.64 1.87 2.48
N TRP A 212 -13.14 2.34 1.32
CA TRP A 212 -14.01 2.94 0.28
C TRP A 212 -13.67 2.57 -1.16
N LEU A 213 -12.38 2.46 -1.50
CA LEU A 213 -11.97 2.30 -2.90
C LEU A 213 -12.29 0.92 -3.46
N GLY A 214 -12.33 -0.11 -2.61
CA GLY A 214 -12.77 -1.46 -3.02
C GLY A 214 -14.23 -1.49 -3.50
N ALA A 215 -15.11 -0.77 -2.79
CA ALA A 215 -16.53 -0.68 -3.11
C ALA A 215 -16.86 0.36 -4.21
N HIS A 216 -15.94 1.28 -4.51
CA HIS A 216 -16.21 2.37 -5.45
C HIS A 216 -16.51 1.88 -6.89
N PRO A 217 -17.58 2.36 -7.56
CA PRO A 217 -17.95 1.88 -8.90
C PRO A 217 -16.87 2.17 -9.95
N GLU A 218 -16.20 3.31 -9.83
CA GLU A 218 -15.08 3.71 -10.71
C GLU A 218 -13.69 3.22 -10.23
N ARG A 219 -13.60 2.24 -9.31
CA ARG A 219 -12.32 1.77 -8.74
C ARG A 219 -11.26 1.42 -9.78
N THR A 220 -11.66 0.84 -10.90
CA THR A 220 -10.76 0.48 -12.02
C THR A 220 -10.18 1.73 -12.68
N LEU A 221 -11.02 2.74 -12.91
CA LEU A 221 -10.60 4.02 -13.48
C LEU A 221 -9.67 4.78 -12.52
N ILE A 222 -10.07 4.87 -11.25
CA ILE A 222 -9.30 5.52 -10.18
C ILE A 222 -7.92 4.89 -10.09
N THR A 223 -7.87 3.58 -9.90
CA THR A 223 -6.62 2.84 -9.72
C THR A 223 -5.71 2.94 -10.94
N ARG A 224 -6.28 2.82 -12.15
CA ARG A 224 -5.52 2.96 -13.40
C ARG A 224 -4.92 4.36 -13.55
N ARG A 225 -5.70 5.42 -13.36
CA ARG A 225 -5.20 6.80 -13.51
C ARG A 225 -4.24 7.18 -12.39
N TYR A 226 -4.54 6.78 -11.15
CA TYR A 226 -3.66 7.01 -10.01
C TYR A 226 -2.28 6.37 -10.23
N LEU A 227 -2.21 5.18 -10.81
CA LEU A 227 -0.93 4.51 -11.08
C LEU A 227 -0.36 4.84 -12.46
N GLY A 228 -0.75 5.99 -13.02
CA GLY A 228 -0.21 6.53 -14.28
C GLY A 228 -0.40 5.59 -15.47
N ARG A 229 -1.53 4.87 -15.46
CA ARG A 229 -1.93 3.88 -16.47
C ARG A 229 -0.95 2.70 -16.58
N ARG A 230 -0.10 2.48 -15.57
CA ARG A 230 0.74 1.28 -15.46
C ARG A 230 -0.11 0.10 -15.06
N TRP A 231 -0.50 -0.66 -16.07
CA TRP A 231 -1.47 -1.74 -15.96
C TRP A 231 -1.11 -2.79 -14.89
N THR A 232 0.19 -3.09 -14.71
CA THR A 232 0.67 -4.03 -13.68
C THR A 232 0.41 -3.53 -12.27
N LEU A 233 0.83 -2.30 -11.94
CA LEU A 233 0.61 -1.69 -10.63
C LEU A 233 -0.89 -1.52 -10.32
N ALA A 234 -1.67 -1.10 -11.32
CA ALA A 234 -3.11 -0.88 -11.16
C ALA A 234 -3.84 -2.16 -10.74
N ARG A 235 -3.39 -3.29 -11.25
CA ARG A 235 -4.02 -4.59 -11.03
C ARG A 235 -3.60 -5.19 -9.70
N THR A 236 -2.34 -5.03 -9.30
CA THR A 236 -1.87 -5.36 -7.93
C THR A 236 -2.62 -4.56 -6.87
N ALA A 237 -2.89 -3.27 -7.12
CA ALA A 237 -3.66 -2.43 -6.21
C ALA A 237 -5.11 -2.90 -6.09
N LEU A 238 -5.79 -3.20 -7.21
CA LEU A 238 -7.16 -3.72 -7.20
C LEU A 238 -7.28 -5.05 -6.46
N ALA A 239 -6.34 -5.98 -6.65
CA ALA A 239 -6.34 -7.27 -5.94
C ALA A 239 -6.23 -7.07 -4.41
N ARG A 240 -5.30 -6.21 -3.97
CA ARG A 240 -5.13 -5.93 -2.54
C ARG A 240 -6.29 -5.16 -1.90
N LEU A 241 -6.97 -4.32 -2.67
CA LEU A 241 -8.17 -3.63 -2.20
C LEU A 241 -9.36 -4.58 -2.07
N ALA A 242 -9.43 -5.61 -2.92
CA ALA A 242 -10.43 -6.67 -2.78
C ALA A 242 -10.19 -7.51 -1.52
N GLU A 243 -8.93 -7.89 -1.25
CA GLU A 243 -8.56 -8.63 -0.02
C GLU A 243 -8.95 -7.89 1.29
N LEU A 244 -8.97 -6.55 1.28
CA LEU A 244 -9.35 -5.74 2.45
C LEU A 244 -10.86 -5.54 2.60
N GLY A 245 -11.65 -5.72 1.53
CA GLY A 245 -13.10 -5.51 1.55
C GLY A 245 -13.86 -6.66 2.20
N ASP A 246 -13.37 -7.89 2.02
CA ASP A 246 -14.00 -9.10 2.57
C ASP A 246 -13.85 -9.18 4.11
N GLU A 247 -12.82 -8.56 4.70
CA GLU A 247 -12.64 -8.50 6.17
C GLU A 247 -13.73 -7.66 6.87
N THR A 248 -14.38 -6.73 6.16
CA THR A 248 -15.45 -5.88 6.72
C THR A 248 -16.84 -6.51 6.68
N GLU A 249 -17.11 -7.46 5.79
CA GLU A 249 -18.42 -8.15 5.72
C GLU A 249 -18.54 -9.29 6.75
N GLU A 250 -17.46 -9.99 7.09
CA GLU A 250 -17.47 -11.06 8.11
C GLU A 250 -17.62 -10.54 9.55
N ALA A 251 -17.39 -9.23 9.80
CA ALA A 251 -17.51 -8.62 11.12
C ALA A 251 -18.94 -8.16 11.49
N LEU A 252 -19.93 -8.35 10.61
CA LEU A 252 -21.29 -7.81 10.74
C LEU A 252 -22.38 -8.91 10.75
N GLU A 253 -22.21 -9.96 11.56
CA GLU A 253 -23.34 -10.77 12.02
C GLU A 253 -23.54 -10.62 13.55
N PRO A 254 -24.75 -10.27 14.03
CA PRO A 254 -24.94 -9.83 15.41
C PRO A 254 -25.15 -11.00 16.38
N ALA A 255 -24.38 -11.04 17.47
CA ALA A 255 -24.72 -11.85 18.64
C ALA A 255 -25.73 -11.11 19.53
N ILE A 256 -26.87 -11.76 19.77
CA ILE A 256 -28.02 -11.35 20.61
C ILE A 256 -27.61 -11.24 22.11
N PRO A 257 -28.24 -10.37 22.93
CA PRO A 257 -27.65 -9.85 24.17
C PRO A 257 -28.04 -10.63 25.43
N GLU A 258 -27.15 -10.63 26.44
CA GLU A 258 -27.51 -10.90 27.84
C GLU A 258 -27.09 -9.74 28.76
N LYS A 259 -27.96 -9.43 29.71
CA LYS A 259 -27.87 -8.34 30.72
C LYS A 259 -27.82 -8.96 32.14
N PRO A 260 -27.58 -8.19 33.22
CA PRO A 260 -26.47 -8.36 34.17
C PRO A 260 -26.94 -8.86 35.55
N PRO A 261 -26.05 -9.00 36.56
CA PRO A 261 -25.92 -7.98 37.64
C PRO A 261 -24.46 -7.93 38.21
N SER A 262 -23.99 -7.15 39.17
CA SER A 262 -24.35 -5.93 39.93
C SER A 262 -23.19 -5.69 40.94
N THR A 263 -23.05 -4.43 41.38
CA THR A 263 -22.54 -3.96 42.70
C THR A 263 -21.02 -3.93 43.02
N ALA A 264 -20.58 -2.69 43.19
CA ALA A 264 -19.43 -2.11 43.92
C ALA A 264 -19.48 -2.44 45.45
N PRO A 265 -18.62 -1.89 46.37
CA PRO A 265 -17.80 -0.69 46.24
C PRO A 265 -16.47 -0.55 47.05
N ALA A 266 -15.82 0.60 46.81
CA ALA A 266 -15.16 1.53 47.75
C ALA A 266 -13.77 1.26 48.35
N GLY A 267 -12.91 2.29 48.27
CA GLY A 267 -11.72 2.50 49.09
C GLY A 267 -10.72 3.51 48.49
N GLU A 268 -10.94 4.80 48.69
CA GLU A 268 -9.97 5.91 48.51
C GLU A 268 -9.07 6.07 49.77
N PRO A 269 -8.27 7.15 49.97
CA PRO A 269 -7.01 7.57 49.31
C PRO A 269 -5.91 7.93 50.36
N GLU A 270 -4.72 8.41 49.95
CA GLU A 270 -3.83 9.40 50.67
C GLU A 270 -2.51 9.57 49.88
N GLU A 271 -2.18 10.76 49.34
CA GLU A 271 -1.35 11.86 49.93
C GLU A 271 0.11 11.45 50.26
N ALA A 272 1.20 12.19 50.01
CA ALA A 272 1.53 13.51 49.46
C ALA A 272 3.05 13.55 49.14
N ALA A 273 3.49 14.53 48.34
CA ALA A 273 4.90 14.88 48.06
C ALA A 273 5.57 15.60 49.28
N PRO A 274 6.90 15.92 49.32
CA PRO A 274 7.52 16.91 48.40
C PRO A 274 9.06 16.78 48.10
N ASP A 275 9.45 17.55 47.07
CA ASP A 275 10.68 18.33 46.79
C ASP A 275 12.12 17.78 46.89
N GLY A 276 12.89 18.04 45.82
CA GLY A 276 14.36 18.04 45.81
C GLY A 276 14.95 18.22 44.40
N GLU A 277 15.54 19.39 44.14
CA GLU A 277 16.07 19.87 42.86
C GLU A 277 17.37 19.19 42.34
N GLN A 278 17.67 19.46 41.06
CA GLN A 278 18.98 19.64 40.42
C GLN A 278 19.50 18.57 39.43
N ASP A 279 20.31 19.12 38.52
CA ASP A 279 20.46 18.88 37.09
C ASP A 279 21.49 17.80 36.68
N GLU A 280 21.44 17.45 35.40
CA GLU A 280 22.48 16.82 34.54
C GLU A 280 22.90 15.36 34.78
N ALA A 281 22.39 14.44 33.93
CA ALA A 281 23.18 13.62 32.99
C ALA A 281 22.30 12.52 32.35
N ALA A 282 22.38 12.35 31.02
CA ALA A 282 21.72 11.27 30.27
C ALA A 282 22.09 9.87 30.79
N PRO A 283 21.15 8.91 30.76
CA PRO A 283 21.28 7.86 29.76
C PRO A 283 19.97 7.36 29.15
N ALA A 284 20.13 6.59 28.07
CA ALA A 284 19.11 5.88 27.34
C ALA A 284 18.35 4.85 28.20
N ASP A 285 17.02 4.89 28.14
CA ASP A 285 16.14 3.72 28.15
C ASP A 285 14.72 4.17 27.78
N GLY A 286 14.26 3.78 26.59
CA GLY A 286 12.85 3.90 26.20
C GLY A 286 12.08 2.70 26.73
N PRO A 287 10.83 2.87 27.22
CA PRO A 287 10.04 1.75 27.73
C PRO A 287 9.70 0.76 26.61
N PRO A 288 9.60 -0.55 26.92
CA PRO A 288 9.41 -1.60 25.94
C PRO A 288 8.04 -1.49 25.23
N ASP A 289 8.06 -1.74 23.92
CA ASP A 289 6.88 -1.79 23.05
C ASP A 289 5.76 -2.63 23.68
N GLU A 290 4.63 -1.99 24.00
CA GLU A 290 3.37 -2.68 24.25
C GLU A 290 2.95 -3.40 22.97
N VAL A 291 2.89 -4.73 23.05
CA VAL A 291 2.47 -5.62 21.98
C VAL A 291 0.97 -5.41 21.73
N VAL A 292 0.65 -4.63 20.71
CA VAL A 292 -0.70 -4.54 20.14
C VAL A 292 -1.07 -5.91 19.55
N PRO A 293 -2.24 -6.51 19.88
CA PRO A 293 -2.63 -7.78 19.30
C PRO A 293 -2.84 -7.63 17.78
N ALA A 294 -2.22 -8.51 17.02
CA ALA A 294 -2.29 -8.50 15.56
C ALA A 294 -3.71 -8.88 15.08
N GLY A 295 -4.28 -8.06 14.19
CA GLY A 295 -5.49 -8.42 13.41
C GLY A 295 -5.27 -9.68 12.54
N PRO A 296 -6.31 -10.16 11.84
CA PRO A 296 -6.21 -11.34 10.99
C PRO A 296 -5.05 -11.19 9.99
N ARG A 297 -4.23 -12.24 9.87
CA ARG A 297 -3.03 -12.20 9.02
C ARG A 297 -3.43 -12.35 7.56
N SER A 298 -2.94 -11.45 6.70
CA SER A 298 -3.11 -11.55 5.24
C SER A 298 -2.64 -12.89 4.66
N LEU A 299 -3.21 -13.32 3.53
CA LEU A 299 -2.85 -14.58 2.87
C LEU A 299 -1.36 -14.67 2.54
N SER A 300 -0.75 -13.57 2.07
CA SER A 300 0.70 -13.47 1.85
C SER A 300 1.50 -13.69 3.15
N GLY A 301 1.01 -13.15 4.27
CA GLY A 301 1.57 -13.40 5.59
C GLY A 301 1.45 -14.87 6.03
N LYS A 302 0.25 -15.47 5.87
CA LYS A 302 -0.01 -16.90 6.15
C LYS A 302 0.93 -17.80 5.33
N ARG A 303 1.10 -17.51 4.04
CA ARG A 303 2.01 -18.24 3.14
C ARG A 303 3.46 -18.17 3.55
N ARG A 304 3.98 -16.96 3.81
CA ARG A 304 5.35 -16.78 4.29
C ARG A 304 5.59 -17.54 5.58
N GLU A 305 4.64 -17.51 6.52
CA GLU A 305 4.76 -18.24 7.78
C GLU A 305 4.71 -19.76 7.58
N ALA A 306 3.87 -20.27 6.68
CA ALA A 306 3.83 -21.69 6.33
C ALA A 306 5.16 -22.17 5.73
N VAL A 307 5.76 -21.40 4.82
CA VAL A 307 7.08 -21.66 4.25
C VAL A 307 8.14 -21.68 5.35
N LEU A 308 8.16 -20.68 6.23
CA LEU A 308 9.14 -20.59 7.33
C LEU A 308 9.02 -21.79 8.27
N ARG A 309 7.81 -22.13 8.72
CA ARG A 309 7.56 -23.30 9.57
C ARG A 309 8.04 -24.60 8.91
N THR A 310 7.75 -24.78 7.62
CA THR A 310 8.17 -25.98 6.87
C THR A 310 9.70 -26.05 6.77
N LEU A 311 10.38 -24.94 6.45
CA LEU A 311 11.85 -24.89 6.43
C LEU A 311 12.45 -25.24 7.80
N GLU A 312 11.78 -24.83 8.88
CA GLU A 312 12.18 -25.09 10.25
C GLU A 312 12.04 -26.57 10.62
N GLU A 313 10.92 -27.21 10.26
CA GLU A 313 10.64 -28.64 10.44
C GLU A 313 11.60 -29.53 9.64
N LEU A 314 11.97 -29.10 8.43
CA LEU A 314 12.94 -29.78 7.58
C LEU A 314 14.39 -29.63 8.07
N GLY A 315 14.64 -28.78 9.07
CA GLY A 315 15.97 -28.56 9.63
C GLY A 315 16.91 -27.78 8.70
N ALA A 316 16.39 -26.99 7.76
CA ALA A 316 17.22 -26.22 6.85
C ALA A 316 18.00 -25.11 7.59
N THR A 317 19.28 -24.95 7.24
CA THR A 317 20.17 -23.90 7.79
C THR A 317 20.69 -22.96 6.71
N SER A 318 20.70 -23.41 5.45
CA SER A 318 20.99 -22.60 4.28
C SER A 318 19.82 -22.59 3.31
N VAL A 319 19.26 -21.40 3.04
CA VAL A 319 18.04 -21.22 2.23
C VAL A 319 18.29 -20.22 1.13
N ILE A 320 17.83 -20.51 -0.09
CA ILE A 320 17.79 -19.55 -1.20
C ILE A 320 16.34 -19.28 -1.62
N ASP A 321 15.98 -18.00 -1.67
CA ASP A 321 14.71 -17.49 -2.19
C ASP A 321 14.86 -17.14 -3.67
N LEU A 322 14.19 -17.91 -4.54
CA LEU A 322 14.31 -17.84 -6.00
C LEU A 322 13.11 -17.10 -6.57
N GLY A 323 13.29 -15.84 -6.94
CA GLY A 323 12.18 -14.91 -7.19
C GLY A 323 11.85 -14.09 -5.94
N CYS A 324 12.89 -13.58 -5.25
CA CYS A 324 12.75 -12.98 -3.93
C CYS A 324 12.01 -11.63 -3.90
N GLY A 325 11.73 -11.05 -5.07
CA GLY A 325 11.01 -9.79 -5.22
C GLY A 325 11.66 -8.67 -4.41
N GLN A 326 10.87 -8.07 -3.52
CA GLN A 326 11.32 -6.98 -2.65
C GLN A 326 11.97 -7.48 -1.34
N GLY A 327 12.27 -8.77 -1.22
CA GLY A 327 13.02 -9.34 -0.09
C GLY A 327 12.19 -9.64 1.16
N GLU A 328 10.88 -9.85 1.02
CA GLU A 328 9.96 -10.09 2.14
C GLU A 328 10.24 -11.42 2.88
N LEU A 329 10.50 -12.51 2.15
CA LEU A 329 10.91 -13.79 2.75
C LEU A 329 12.38 -13.74 3.21
N VAL A 330 13.28 -13.16 2.41
CA VAL A 330 14.69 -12.92 2.78
C VAL A 330 14.80 -12.20 4.13
N GLY A 331 14.01 -11.15 4.36
CA GLY A 331 13.99 -10.41 5.62
C GLY A 331 13.55 -11.28 6.80
N ALA A 332 12.52 -12.11 6.60
CA ALA A 332 12.01 -13.03 7.61
C ALA A 332 12.97 -14.19 7.92
N LEU A 333 13.72 -14.67 6.92
CA LEU A 333 14.81 -15.65 7.10
C LEU A 333 15.96 -15.03 7.91
N LEU A 334 16.39 -13.82 7.56
CA LEU A 334 17.48 -13.13 8.28
C LEU A 334 17.14 -12.77 9.73
N ALA A 335 15.85 -12.59 10.04
CA ALA A 335 15.37 -12.37 11.40
C ALA A 335 15.54 -13.60 12.30
N ARG A 336 15.63 -14.81 11.73
CA ARG A 336 15.80 -16.06 12.47
C ARG A 336 17.28 -16.49 12.46
N PRO A 337 17.96 -16.60 13.62
CA PRO A 337 19.39 -16.93 13.67
C PRO A 337 19.77 -18.29 13.05
N ARG A 338 18.85 -19.26 13.06
CA ARG A 338 19.09 -20.63 12.54
C ARG A 338 19.46 -20.68 11.05
N PHE A 339 19.03 -19.71 10.26
CA PHE A 339 19.35 -19.65 8.83
C PHE A 339 20.72 -19.01 8.65
N ALA A 340 21.78 -19.80 8.82
CA ALA A 340 23.18 -19.38 8.74
C ALA A 340 23.59 -18.85 7.36
N ARG A 341 22.90 -19.24 6.28
CA ARG A 341 23.15 -18.75 4.92
C ARG A 341 21.83 -18.46 4.21
N VAL A 342 21.65 -17.24 3.72
CA VAL A 342 20.45 -16.77 3.03
C VAL A 342 20.82 -16.20 1.67
N GLY A 343 20.30 -16.81 0.61
CA GLY A 343 20.36 -16.29 -0.75
C GLY A 343 19.04 -15.64 -1.15
N GLY A 344 19.09 -14.52 -1.86
CA GLY A 344 17.93 -13.96 -2.55
C GLY A 344 18.29 -13.66 -4.00
N MET A 345 17.55 -14.25 -4.94
CA MET A 345 17.73 -14.03 -6.36
C MET A 345 16.45 -13.49 -6.99
N ASP A 346 16.57 -12.52 -7.89
CA ASP A 346 15.45 -12.09 -8.72
C ASP A 346 15.93 -11.73 -10.14
N VAL A 347 15.03 -11.83 -11.12
CA VAL A 347 15.30 -11.42 -12.50
C VAL A 347 15.31 -9.89 -12.65
N SER A 348 14.57 -9.20 -11.78
CA SER A 348 14.40 -7.76 -11.77
C SER A 348 15.49 -7.07 -10.94
N PRO A 349 16.41 -6.31 -11.56
CA PRO A 349 17.42 -5.54 -10.83
C PRO A 349 16.78 -4.43 -9.97
N MET A 350 15.58 -3.96 -10.37
CA MET A 350 14.82 -2.99 -9.59
C MET A 350 14.28 -3.61 -8.29
N ALA A 351 13.74 -4.83 -8.35
CA ALA A 351 13.25 -5.53 -7.17
C ALA A 351 14.37 -5.76 -6.15
N LEU A 352 15.55 -6.16 -6.62
CA LEU A 352 16.75 -6.30 -5.78
C LEU A 352 17.22 -4.97 -5.17
N THR A 353 17.13 -3.87 -5.91
CA THR A 353 17.44 -2.53 -5.38
C THR A 353 16.48 -2.16 -4.24
N ILE A 354 15.19 -2.46 -4.39
CA ILE A 354 14.18 -2.23 -3.35
C ILE A 354 14.44 -3.14 -2.15
N ALA A 355 14.72 -4.43 -2.37
CA ALA A 355 15.07 -5.38 -1.33
C ALA A 355 16.28 -4.91 -0.53
N ALA A 356 17.34 -4.46 -1.21
CA ALA A 356 18.54 -3.93 -0.57
C ALA A 356 18.23 -2.75 0.37
N ARG A 357 17.35 -1.83 -0.06
CA ARG A 357 16.91 -0.68 0.75
C ARG A 357 16.05 -1.11 1.93
N LYS A 358 15.02 -1.97 1.71
CA LYS A 358 14.11 -2.46 2.76
C LYS A 358 14.86 -3.22 3.85
N LEU A 359 15.80 -4.07 3.45
CA LEU A 359 16.67 -4.83 4.35
C LEU A 359 17.76 -3.96 5.01
N LYS A 360 17.85 -2.67 4.64
CA LYS A 360 18.84 -1.71 5.12
C LYS A 360 20.28 -2.24 4.96
N LEU A 361 20.60 -2.82 3.80
CA LEU A 361 21.87 -3.51 3.54
C LEU A 361 23.11 -2.70 3.97
N GLU A 362 23.14 -1.40 3.68
CA GLU A 362 24.26 -0.51 4.01
C GLU A 362 24.45 -0.30 5.53
N ARG A 363 23.39 -0.46 6.32
CA ARG A 363 23.39 -0.30 7.78
C ARG A 363 23.24 -1.63 8.50
N MET A 364 23.28 -2.74 7.78
CA MET A 364 23.09 -4.08 8.34
C MET A 364 24.33 -4.48 9.15
N PRO A 365 24.18 -4.97 10.39
CA PRO A 365 25.31 -5.46 11.18
C PRO A 365 26.12 -6.53 10.41
N ALA A 366 27.46 -6.48 10.52
CA ALA A 366 28.37 -7.34 9.74
C ALA A 366 28.01 -8.83 9.82
N VAL A 367 27.77 -9.36 11.02
CA VAL A 367 27.38 -10.75 11.27
C VAL A 367 26.09 -11.14 10.53
N LYS A 368 25.12 -10.22 10.44
CA LYS A 368 23.87 -10.45 9.70
C LYS A 368 24.07 -10.32 8.20
N ARG A 369 24.95 -9.41 7.77
CA ARG A 369 25.28 -9.17 6.36
C ARG A 369 26.08 -10.32 5.74
N GLU A 370 27.00 -10.93 6.48
CA GLU A 370 27.78 -12.10 6.04
C GLU A 370 26.90 -13.31 5.69
N ARG A 371 25.73 -13.42 6.33
CA ARG A 371 24.74 -14.47 6.05
C ARG A 371 24.01 -14.25 4.71
N LEU A 372 23.98 -13.02 4.19
CA LEU A 372 23.13 -12.64 3.06
C LEU A 372 23.92 -12.53 1.74
N THR A 373 23.43 -13.18 0.69
CA THR A 373 23.81 -12.88 -0.70
C THR A 373 22.57 -12.49 -1.51
N LEU A 374 22.55 -11.27 -2.06
CA LEU A 374 21.54 -10.83 -3.02
C LEU A 374 22.16 -10.70 -4.41
N PHE A 375 21.51 -11.25 -5.44
CA PHE A 375 22.05 -11.19 -6.80
C PHE A 375 20.97 -11.31 -7.87
N GLN A 376 21.25 -10.74 -9.05
CA GLN A 376 20.41 -10.91 -10.22
C GLN A 376 20.68 -12.25 -10.89
N GLY A 377 19.60 -12.93 -11.29
CA GLY A 377 19.66 -14.17 -12.05
C GLY A 377 18.28 -14.56 -12.60
N ALA A 378 18.22 -15.63 -13.38
CA ALA A 378 16.98 -16.12 -13.97
C ALA A 378 16.92 -17.65 -13.89
N LEU A 379 15.73 -18.19 -13.69
CA LEU A 379 15.50 -19.64 -13.57
C LEU A 379 15.49 -20.37 -14.91
N THR A 380 15.81 -19.69 -16.01
CA THR A 380 15.92 -20.29 -17.35
C THR A 380 17.36 -20.67 -17.72
N TYR A 381 18.36 -20.35 -16.89
CA TYR A 381 19.77 -20.66 -17.12
C TYR A 381 20.43 -21.19 -15.85
N THR A 382 21.39 -22.09 -15.99
CA THR A 382 22.15 -22.63 -14.85
C THR A 382 23.08 -21.57 -14.28
N ASP A 383 23.10 -21.45 -12.96
CA ASP A 383 23.99 -20.56 -12.24
C ASP A 383 24.57 -21.29 -11.02
N LYS A 384 25.90 -21.32 -10.92
CA LYS A 384 26.62 -22.01 -9.84
C LYS A 384 26.26 -21.45 -8.46
N ARG A 385 25.84 -20.18 -8.39
CA ARG A 385 25.42 -19.52 -7.15
C ARG A 385 24.15 -20.11 -6.55
N LEU A 386 23.39 -20.91 -7.30
CA LEU A 386 22.19 -21.62 -6.82
C LEU A 386 22.51 -22.91 -6.07
N THR A 387 23.74 -23.40 -6.13
CA THR A 387 24.15 -24.68 -5.56
C THR A 387 24.58 -24.57 -4.09
N GLY A 388 24.46 -25.69 -3.36
CA GLY A 388 24.97 -25.80 -1.98
C GLY A 388 24.08 -25.16 -0.91
N TYR A 389 22.80 -24.96 -1.20
CA TYR A 389 21.77 -24.64 -0.20
C TYR A 389 21.03 -25.92 0.22
N ASP A 390 20.64 -25.99 1.49
CA ASP A 390 19.80 -27.06 2.02
C ASP A 390 18.42 -27.02 1.38
N ALA A 391 17.86 -25.81 1.25
CA ALA A 391 16.55 -25.58 0.67
C ALA A 391 16.53 -24.45 -0.36
N ALA A 392 15.75 -24.63 -1.42
CA ALA A 392 15.34 -23.54 -2.31
C ALA A 392 13.83 -23.29 -2.19
N VAL A 393 13.42 -22.03 -2.25
CA VAL A 393 12.02 -21.62 -2.19
C VAL A 393 11.63 -20.90 -3.47
N LEU A 394 10.53 -21.33 -4.06
CA LEU A 394 9.83 -20.68 -5.16
C LEU A 394 8.44 -20.27 -4.66
N MET A 395 8.37 -19.14 -3.96
CA MET A 395 7.13 -18.66 -3.35
C MET A 395 6.42 -17.71 -4.32
N GLU A 396 5.37 -18.20 -4.98
CA GLU A 396 4.64 -17.51 -6.05
C GLU A 396 5.51 -17.13 -7.25
N VAL A 397 6.05 -18.13 -7.92
CA VAL A 397 7.06 -17.91 -8.97
C VAL A 397 6.72 -18.67 -10.23
N ILE A 398 6.31 -19.94 -10.09
CA ILE A 398 6.11 -20.83 -11.22
C ILE A 398 4.99 -20.34 -12.14
N GLU A 399 3.94 -19.76 -11.58
CA GLU A 399 2.80 -19.19 -12.28
C GLU A 399 3.18 -17.97 -13.13
N HIS A 400 4.28 -17.28 -12.82
CA HIS A 400 4.80 -16.17 -13.63
C HIS A 400 5.69 -16.62 -14.79
N VAL A 401 6.00 -17.91 -14.88
CA VAL A 401 6.85 -18.48 -15.93
C VAL A 401 5.98 -18.91 -17.10
N ASP A 402 6.39 -18.54 -18.33
CA ASP A 402 5.71 -19.03 -19.54
C ASP A 402 5.76 -20.57 -19.56
N PRO A 403 4.66 -21.30 -19.83
CA PRO A 403 4.64 -22.75 -19.75
C PRO A 403 5.77 -23.48 -20.51
N PRO A 404 6.19 -23.04 -21.72
CA PRO A 404 7.34 -23.65 -22.42
C PRO A 404 8.69 -23.53 -21.69
N ARG A 405 8.80 -22.62 -20.71
CA ARG A 405 10.01 -22.37 -19.92
C ARG A 405 10.01 -23.11 -18.58
N LEU A 406 8.89 -23.73 -18.17
CA LEU A 406 8.83 -24.52 -16.93
C LEU A 406 9.84 -25.67 -16.93
N ALA A 407 9.98 -26.39 -18.05
CA ALA A 407 10.98 -27.46 -18.17
C ALA A 407 12.43 -26.96 -18.00
N ALA A 408 12.72 -25.69 -18.33
CA ALA A 408 14.02 -25.09 -18.07
C ALA A 408 14.20 -24.79 -16.57
N LEU A 409 13.17 -24.22 -15.92
CA LEU A 409 13.15 -24.02 -14.47
C LEU A 409 13.34 -25.32 -13.71
N GLU A 410 12.61 -26.38 -14.08
CA GLU A 410 12.73 -27.71 -13.50
C GLU A 410 14.18 -28.22 -13.54
N ARG A 411 14.81 -28.12 -14.72
CA ARG A 411 16.20 -28.53 -14.91
C ARG A 411 17.17 -27.69 -14.08
N VAL A 412 16.97 -26.38 -14.02
CA VAL A 412 17.84 -25.45 -13.27
C VAL A 412 17.74 -25.70 -11.77
N VAL A 413 16.52 -25.81 -11.23
CA VAL A 413 16.29 -25.94 -9.78
C VAL A 413 16.49 -27.38 -9.31
N PHE A 414 15.75 -28.34 -9.88
CA PHE A 414 15.74 -29.73 -9.39
C PHE A 414 16.88 -30.56 -9.97
N GLY A 415 17.37 -30.22 -11.17
CA GLY A 415 18.50 -30.91 -11.81
C GLY A 415 19.87 -30.38 -11.43
N HIS A 416 20.09 -29.07 -11.59
CA HIS A 416 21.42 -28.46 -11.44
C HIS A 416 21.69 -27.90 -10.04
N ALA A 417 20.82 -27.03 -9.52
CA ALA A 417 20.95 -26.49 -8.17
C ALA A 417 20.80 -27.61 -7.12
N ARG A 418 19.84 -28.52 -7.38
CA ARG A 418 19.61 -29.80 -6.68
C ARG A 418 19.73 -29.68 -5.15
N PRO A 419 19.03 -28.74 -4.49
CA PRO A 419 19.04 -28.64 -3.02
C PRO A 419 18.42 -29.90 -2.38
N ARG A 420 18.59 -30.09 -1.07
CA ARG A 420 17.96 -31.22 -0.37
C ARG A 420 16.44 -31.08 -0.38
N HIS A 421 15.96 -29.85 -0.21
CA HIS A 421 14.54 -29.51 -0.19
C HIS A 421 14.22 -28.42 -1.23
N VAL A 422 13.07 -28.54 -1.89
CA VAL A 422 12.50 -27.45 -2.70
C VAL A 422 11.08 -27.20 -2.21
N LEU A 423 10.76 -25.96 -1.87
CA LEU A 423 9.39 -25.55 -1.53
C LEU A 423 8.86 -24.72 -2.68
N VAL A 424 7.71 -25.10 -3.21
CA VAL A 424 7.01 -24.37 -4.28
C VAL A 424 5.65 -23.97 -3.74
N THR A 425 5.28 -22.69 -3.84
CA THR A 425 3.89 -22.26 -3.62
C THR A 425 3.32 -21.70 -4.90
N THR A 426 2.03 -21.91 -5.11
CA THR A 426 1.29 -21.36 -6.24
C THR A 426 -0.19 -21.19 -5.89
N PRO A 427 -0.92 -20.25 -6.52
CA PRO A 427 -2.36 -20.14 -6.36
C PRO A 427 -3.12 -21.42 -6.71
N ASN A 428 -4.25 -21.63 -6.05
CA ASN A 428 -5.25 -22.59 -6.46
C ASN A 428 -6.35 -21.87 -7.26
N ILE A 429 -6.50 -22.20 -8.56
CA ILE A 429 -7.55 -21.60 -9.39
C ILE A 429 -8.96 -22.03 -8.97
N GLU A 430 -9.12 -23.21 -8.35
CA GLU A 430 -10.42 -23.69 -7.87
C GLU A 430 -10.98 -22.75 -6.78
N TYR A 431 -10.10 -22.21 -5.93
CA TYR A 431 -10.49 -21.27 -4.87
C TYR A 431 -11.01 -19.93 -5.40
N ASN A 432 -10.73 -19.62 -6.68
CA ASN A 432 -11.02 -18.30 -7.20
C ASN A 432 -12.52 -17.96 -7.24
N VAL A 433 -13.39 -18.98 -7.13
CA VAL A 433 -14.85 -18.80 -7.03
C VAL A 433 -15.28 -18.00 -5.79
N HIS A 434 -14.50 -18.05 -4.70
CA HIS A 434 -14.80 -17.27 -3.49
C HIS A 434 -14.45 -15.79 -3.65
N TYR A 435 -13.70 -15.42 -4.69
CA TYR A 435 -13.45 -14.02 -5.01
C TYR A 435 -14.57 -13.53 -5.93
N ALA A 436 -15.62 -12.95 -5.34
CA ALA A 436 -16.88 -12.56 -5.99
C ALA A 436 -16.74 -11.70 -7.27
N PHE A 437 -15.57 -11.08 -7.49
CA PHE A 437 -15.28 -10.21 -8.63
C PHE A 437 -14.09 -10.67 -9.49
N LEU A 438 -13.58 -11.89 -9.27
CA LEU A 438 -12.48 -12.45 -10.04
C LEU A 438 -12.99 -13.30 -11.20
N THR A 439 -12.57 -12.97 -12.42
CA THR A 439 -12.77 -13.81 -13.61
C THR A 439 -11.41 -14.26 -14.14
N GLY A 440 -11.13 -15.57 -14.10
CA GLY A 440 -9.88 -16.16 -14.57
C GLY A 440 -8.80 -16.23 -13.49
N LEU A 441 -7.56 -15.86 -13.84
CA LEU A 441 -6.40 -15.95 -12.94
C LEU A 441 -6.42 -14.82 -11.89
N ARG A 442 -6.14 -15.15 -10.63
CA ARG A 442 -6.00 -14.25 -9.46
C ARG A 442 -5.04 -13.10 -9.67
N HIS A 443 -3.88 -13.33 -10.29
CA HIS A 443 -2.96 -12.24 -10.65
C HIS A 443 -2.64 -12.27 -12.14
N PRO A 444 -2.89 -11.19 -12.90
CA PRO A 444 -2.77 -11.30 -14.36
C PRO A 444 -1.34 -11.25 -14.95
N ASP A 445 -0.30 -11.34 -14.10
CA ASP A 445 1.08 -11.67 -14.51
C ASP A 445 1.31 -13.17 -14.42
N HIS A 446 0.32 -13.91 -13.91
CA HIS A 446 0.27 -15.34 -14.03
C HIS A 446 0.03 -15.69 -15.49
N ARG A 447 0.84 -16.62 -15.96
CA ARG A 447 0.71 -17.27 -17.26
C ARG A 447 -0.28 -18.43 -17.18
N PHE A 448 -0.46 -18.97 -15.98
CA PHE A 448 -1.40 -20.03 -15.64
C PHE A 448 -1.67 -20.00 -14.13
N GLU A 449 -2.78 -20.59 -13.69
CA GLU A 449 -3.00 -21.00 -12.30
C GLU A 449 -3.52 -22.42 -12.35
N TRP A 450 -2.94 -23.29 -11.54
CA TRP A 450 -3.29 -24.70 -11.55
C TRP A 450 -4.39 -24.99 -10.56
N THR A 451 -5.26 -25.91 -10.94
CA THR A 451 -6.09 -26.68 -10.01
C THR A 451 -5.20 -27.53 -9.09
N ARG A 452 -5.78 -28.08 -8.02
CA ARG A 452 -5.12 -29.05 -7.14
C ARG A 452 -4.64 -30.29 -7.89
N ALA A 453 -5.45 -30.78 -8.84
CA ALA A 453 -5.09 -31.92 -9.66
C ALA A 453 -3.89 -31.63 -10.59
N GLU A 454 -3.89 -30.47 -11.26
CA GLU A 454 -2.79 -30.07 -12.14
C GLU A 454 -1.48 -29.86 -11.38
N PHE A 455 -1.52 -29.17 -10.23
CA PHE A 455 -0.34 -28.97 -9.41
C PHE A 455 0.19 -30.30 -8.84
N ALA A 456 -0.69 -31.18 -8.38
CA ALA A 456 -0.31 -32.51 -7.89
C ALA A 456 0.36 -33.36 -8.98
N ALA A 457 -0.20 -33.35 -10.20
CA ALA A 457 0.35 -34.08 -11.34
C ALA A 457 1.73 -33.56 -11.74
N TRP A 458 1.87 -32.23 -11.91
CA TRP A 458 3.17 -31.61 -12.21
C TRP A 458 4.20 -31.91 -11.12
N ALA A 459 3.83 -31.77 -9.85
CA ALA A 459 4.71 -32.02 -8.73
C ALA A 459 5.19 -33.49 -8.68
N ALA A 460 4.29 -34.45 -8.89
CA ALA A 460 4.65 -35.87 -8.94
C ALA A 460 5.62 -36.17 -10.11
N GLU A 461 5.38 -35.58 -11.28
CA GLU A 461 6.21 -35.78 -12.47
C GLU A 461 7.63 -35.19 -12.28
N VAL A 462 7.73 -33.97 -11.77
CA VAL A 462 9.02 -33.33 -11.44
C VAL A 462 9.78 -34.13 -10.39
N ALA A 463 9.06 -34.58 -9.35
CA ALA A 463 9.65 -35.37 -8.27
C ALA A 463 10.25 -36.69 -8.80
N ALA A 464 9.47 -37.44 -9.58
CA ALA A 464 9.93 -38.69 -10.20
C ALA A 464 11.12 -38.47 -11.16
N ARG A 465 11.07 -37.43 -11.99
CA ARG A 465 12.12 -37.11 -12.97
C ARG A 465 13.47 -36.76 -12.33
N HIS A 466 13.44 -36.08 -11.19
CA HIS A 466 14.63 -35.52 -10.56
C HIS A 466 15.06 -36.24 -9.27
N GLY A 467 14.37 -37.31 -8.89
CA GLY A 467 14.71 -38.11 -7.70
C GLY A 467 14.33 -37.42 -6.38
N TYR A 468 13.18 -36.75 -6.35
CA TYR A 468 12.56 -36.22 -5.15
C TYR A 468 11.30 -37.03 -4.80
N THR A 469 10.91 -36.96 -3.54
CA THR A 469 9.53 -37.22 -3.09
C THR A 469 8.83 -35.89 -2.90
N VAL A 470 7.51 -35.83 -2.99
CA VAL A 470 6.75 -34.59 -2.77
C VAL A 470 5.58 -34.79 -1.82
N ALA A 471 5.42 -33.87 -0.87
CA ALA A 471 4.24 -33.73 -0.03
C ALA A 471 3.49 -32.45 -0.42
N LEU A 472 2.17 -32.52 -0.54
CA LEU A 472 1.30 -31.38 -0.84
C LEU A 472 0.65 -30.89 0.46
N LEU A 473 0.74 -29.60 0.73
CA LEU A 473 0.25 -28.96 1.94
C LEU A 473 -0.64 -27.76 1.61
N PRO A 474 -1.74 -27.54 2.35
CA PRO A 474 -2.59 -26.38 2.18
C PRO A 474 -1.98 -25.12 2.81
N VAL A 475 -2.28 -23.97 2.22
CA VAL A 475 -1.91 -22.67 2.77
C VAL A 475 -3.10 -21.71 2.68
N GLY A 476 -3.62 -21.30 3.84
CA GLY A 476 -4.83 -20.49 3.96
C GLY A 476 -5.95 -21.28 4.63
N GLU A 477 -7.16 -20.75 4.55
CA GLU A 477 -8.37 -21.50 4.92
C GLU A 477 -8.60 -22.62 3.91
N ASP A 478 -8.88 -23.81 4.40
CA ASP A 478 -9.07 -25.00 3.55
C ASP A 478 -10.56 -25.20 3.33
N ASP A 479 -11.07 -24.75 2.18
CA ASP A 479 -12.47 -24.91 1.82
C ASP A 479 -12.76 -26.38 1.47
N PRO A 480 -13.83 -27.00 2.01
CA PRO A 480 -14.14 -28.41 1.75
C PRO A 480 -14.37 -28.76 0.29
N GLU A 481 -14.85 -27.83 -0.53
CA GLU A 481 -15.18 -28.05 -1.94
C GLU A 481 -13.99 -27.71 -2.85
N VAL A 482 -13.43 -26.51 -2.68
CA VAL A 482 -12.41 -25.97 -3.60
C VAL A 482 -10.99 -25.98 -3.04
N GLY A 483 -10.80 -26.38 -1.79
CA GLY A 483 -9.50 -26.53 -1.12
C GLY A 483 -8.92 -25.20 -0.62
N PRO A 484 -7.60 -25.06 -0.48
CA PRO A 484 -6.99 -23.85 0.04
C PRO A 484 -6.77 -22.80 -1.06
N PRO A 485 -6.66 -21.49 -0.73
CA PRO A 485 -6.35 -20.45 -1.70
C PRO A 485 -4.93 -20.59 -2.25
N THR A 486 -3.98 -21.12 -1.48
CA THR A 486 -2.61 -21.38 -1.94
C THR A 486 -2.25 -22.84 -1.72
N GLN A 487 -1.55 -23.40 -2.69
CA GLN A 487 -1.04 -24.76 -2.66
C GLN A 487 0.46 -24.72 -2.39
N MET A 488 0.99 -25.65 -1.59
CA MET A 488 2.41 -25.78 -1.33
C MET A 488 2.90 -27.21 -1.61
N GLY A 489 3.94 -27.34 -2.43
CA GLY A 489 4.64 -28.59 -2.70
C GLY A 489 5.99 -28.60 -1.99
N VAL A 490 6.21 -29.60 -1.13
CA VAL A 490 7.46 -29.80 -0.40
C VAL A 490 8.19 -30.99 -0.99
N PHE A 491 9.20 -30.71 -1.80
CA PHE A 491 10.01 -31.72 -2.46
C PHE A 491 11.22 -32.05 -1.60
N THR A 492 11.45 -33.33 -1.32
CA THR A 492 12.60 -33.80 -0.54
C THR A 492 13.32 -34.93 -1.27
N ARG A 493 14.64 -34.79 -1.44
CA ARG A 493 15.48 -35.88 -1.94
C ARG A 493 16.24 -36.55 -0.80
N ASP A 494 16.40 -37.87 -0.91
CA ASP A 494 17.26 -38.62 0.00
C ASP A 494 18.74 -38.36 -0.32
N GLN A 495 19.56 -38.24 0.72
CA GLN A 495 21.00 -38.00 0.58
C GLN A 495 21.81 -39.26 0.16
N ARG A 496 21.14 -40.38 -0.15
CA ARG A 496 21.78 -41.68 -0.47
C ARG A 496 21.84 -42.00 -1.97
N SER A 497 21.60 -41.05 -2.87
CA SER A 497 21.60 -41.27 -4.34
C SER A 497 22.51 -40.35 -5.12
#